data_AF-A0A938MZT8-F1
#
_entry.id   AF-A0A938MZT8-F1
#
_cell.length_a   1.000
_cell.length_b   1.000
_cell.length_c   1.000
_cell.angle_alpha   90.00
_cell.angle_beta   90.00
_cell.angle_gamma   90.00
#
_symmetry.space_group_name_H-M   'P 1'
#
loop_
_entity.id
_entity.type
_entity.pdbx_description
1 polymer ?
#
loop_
_entity_poly.entity_id
_entity_poly.type
_entity_poly.pdbx_seq_one_letter_code
_entity_poly.pdbx_strand_id
1 'polypeptide(L)'
;MWHPDTATQQIRLHPGPLGHFFRRLKQRKNHNVAVVATASKLAMIAWHMLRTNEPYRYAIPRSTETKLVRLRVRATGEIRRSGPAKGAKAVAILPGGSRTIKSLDRIYAAEELPPRQPLTAGEQRVLQATESVSFVADLAHDRLVPRKMKTPRVEEQPSTD
;
A
#
# COMPACT_ATOMS: atom_id res chain seq x y z
N MET A 1 -19.05 -9.54 -17.69
CA MET A 1 -19.52 -8.23 -17.17
C MET A 1 -18.33 -7.50 -16.55
N TRP A 2 -17.68 -6.60 -17.31
CA TRP A 2 -16.59 -5.77 -16.78
C TRP A 2 -17.22 -4.63 -15.97
N HIS A 3 -17.08 -4.67 -14.64
CA HIS A 3 -17.50 -3.56 -13.78
C HIS A 3 -16.38 -2.51 -13.72
N PRO A 4 -16.55 -1.31 -14.31
CA PRO A 4 -15.55 -0.24 -14.28
C PRO A 4 -15.26 0.32 -12.86
N ASP A 5 -16.00 -0.13 -11.84
CA ASP A 5 -15.95 0.43 -10.48
C ASP A 5 -14.80 -0.09 -9.62
N THR A 6 -14.14 -1.18 -10.00
CA THR A 6 -13.14 -1.82 -9.12
C THR A 6 -11.80 -1.09 -9.07
N ALA A 7 -11.39 -0.41 -10.14
CA ALA A 7 -10.12 0.31 -10.21
C ALA A 7 -10.13 1.62 -9.39
N THR A 8 -11.26 2.31 -9.36
CA THR A 8 -11.38 3.61 -8.67
C THR A 8 -11.44 3.45 -7.15
N GLN A 9 -11.92 2.31 -6.64
CA GLN A 9 -11.98 2.04 -5.21
C GLN A 9 -10.61 2.07 -4.53
N GLN A 10 -9.56 1.55 -5.18
CA GLN A 10 -8.23 1.51 -4.58
C GLN A 10 -7.62 2.90 -4.39
N ILE A 11 -7.85 3.81 -5.34
CA ILE A 11 -7.31 5.18 -5.25
C ILE A 11 -8.08 5.99 -4.20
N ARG A 12 -9.39 5.76 -4.08
CA ARG A 12 -10.25 6.38 -3.05
C ARG A 12 -9.78 6.09 -1.63
N LEU A 13 -9.31 4.87 -1.40
CA LEU A 13 -8.86 4.39 -0.10
C LEU A 13 -7.37 4.65 0.15
N HIS A 14 -6.68 5.34 -0.77
CA HIS A 14 -5.26 5.60 -0.63
C HIS A 14 -5.01 6.55 0.57
N PRO A 15 -4.21 6.15 1.57
CA PRO A 15 -3.97 6.96 2.76
C PRO A 15 -3.03 8.15 2.53
N GLY A 16 -2.28 8.17 1.42
CA GLY A 16 -1.36 9.26 1.07
C GLY A 16 -1.98 10.43 0.29
N PRO A 17 -1.13 11.36 -0.21
CA PRO A 17 -1.56 12.63 -0.80
C PRO A 17 -2.41 12.49 -2.07
N LEU A 18 -2.24 11.39 -2.82
CA LEU A 18 -3.06 11.10 -4.00
C LEU A 18 -4.53 10.80 -3.63
N GLY A 19 -4.75 10.07 -2.53
CA GLY A 19 -6.10 9.82 -2.04
C GLY A 19 -6.74 11.07 -1.47
N HIS A 20 -5.96 11.91 -0.78
CA HIS A 20 -6.44 13.23 -0.34
C HIS A 20 -6.88 14.11 -1.52
N PHE A 21 -6.09 14.16 -2.60
CA PHE A 21 -6.45 14.87 -3.83
C PHE A 21 -7.78 14.37 -4.41
N PHE A 22 -7.96 13.04 -4.52
CA PHE A 22 -9.19 12.46 -5.01
C PHE A 22 -10.39 12.83 -4.12
N ARG A 23 -10.25 12.70 -2.79
CA ARG A 23 -11.33 13.01 -1.82
C ARG A 23 -11.73 14.48 -1.91
N ARG A 24 -10.75 15.39 -1.92
CA ARG A 24 -10.97 16.84 -2.06
C ARG A 24 -11.69 17.18 -3.36
N LEU A 25 -11.29 16.56 -4.47
CA LEU A 25 -11.90 16.85 -5.76
C LEU A 25 -13.32 16.28 -5.87
N LYS A 26 -13.54 15.08 -5.31
CA LYS A 26 -14.88 14.48 -5.22
C LYS A 26 -15.84 15.31 -4.36
N GLN A 27 -15.34 15.99 -3.32
CA GLN A 27 -16.18 16.90 -2.51
C GLN A 27 -16.59 18.16 -3.27
N ARG A 28 -15.76 18.64 -4.20
CA ARG A 28 -15.99 19.88 -4.95
C ARG A 28 -16.68 19.68 -6.31
N LYS A 29 -16.55 18.50 -6.91
CA LYS A 29 -16.94 18.19 -8.29
C LYS A 29 -17.51 16.77 -8.41
N ASN A 30 -18.06 16.45 -9.57
CA ASN A 30 -18.64 15.14 -9.88
C ASN A 30 -17.59 14.00 -9.82
N HIS A 31 -18.06 12.79 -9.51
CA HIS A 31 -17.20 11.60 -9.39
C HIS A 31 -16.35 11.35 -10.64
N ASN A 32 -16.96 11.43 -11.83
CA ASN A 32 -16.26 11.19 -13.10
C ASN A 32 -15.11 12.17 -13.32
N VAL A 33 -15.31 13.45 -12.97
CA VAL A 33 -14.27 14.48 -13.04
C VAL A 33 -13.12 14.16 -12.08
N ALA A 34 -13.44 13.70 -10.87
CA ALA A 34 -12.41 13.29 -9.90
C ALA A 34 -11.59 12.09 -10.39
N VAL A 35 -12.23 11.12 -11.05
CA VAL A 35 -11.56 9.95 -11.65
C VAL A 35 -10.62 10.38 -12.76
N VAL A 36 -11.10 11.16 -13.73
CA VAL A 36 -10.29 11.62 -14.88
C VAL A 36 -9.09 12.44 -14.41
N ALA A 37 -9.31 13.41 -13.52
CA ALA A 37 -8.21 14.23 -12.99
C ALA A 37 -7.16 13.40 -12.24
N THR A 38 -7.61 12.36 -11.52
CA THR A 38 -6.70 11.45 -10.82
C THR A 38 -5.94 10.55 -11.78
N ALA A 39 -6.57 10.11 -12.88
CA ALA A 39 -5.92 9.38 -13.95
C ALA A 39 -4.84 10.24 -14.63
N SER A 40 -5.12 11.50 -14.96
CA SER A 40 -4.13 12.43 -15.52
C SER A 40 -2.95 12.64 -14.57
N LYS A 41 -3.21 12.73 -13.26
CA LYS A 41 -2.16 12.84 -12.24
C LYS A 41 -1.31 11.58 -12.15
N LEU A 42 -1.92 10.40 -12.27
CA LEU A 42 -1.20 9.12 -12.34
C LEU A 42 -0.35 9.00 -13.61
N ALA A 43 -0.84 9.45 -14.76
CA ALA A 43 -0.08 9.46 -16.01
C ALA A 43 1.16 10.35 -15.90
N MET A 44 1.02 11.53 -15.29
CA MET A 44 2.15 12.42 -15.06
C MET A 44 3.18 11.82 -14.10
N ILE A 45 2.74 11.14 -13.03
CA ILE A 45 3.65 10.39 -12.14
C ILE A 45 4.38 9.30 -12.91
N ALA A 46 3.68 8.50 -13.73
CA ALA A 46 4.29 7.45 -14.52
C ALA A 46 5.34 8.01 -15.50
N TRP A 47 5.03 9.10 -16.17
CA TRP A 47 5.99 9.78 -17.04
C TRP A 47 7.23 10.29 -16.29
N HIS A 48 7.05 10.89 -15.11
CA HIS A 48 8.17 11.30 -14.28
C HIS A 48 9.04 10.11 -13.87
N MET A 49 8.43 9.02 -13.40
CA MET A 49 9.16 7.79 -13.03
C MET A 49 9.97 7.24 -14.21
N LEU A 50 9.43 7.28 -15.43
CA LEU A 50 10.13 6.83 -16.62
C LEU A 50 11.29 7.76 -17.02
N ARG A 51 11.12 9.07 -16.87
CA ARG A 51 12.18 10.04 -17.21
C ARG A 51 13.30 10.10 -16.18
N THR A 52 13.00 9.97 -14.89
CA THR A 52 13.99 10.06 -13.81
C THR A 52 14.52 8.70 -13.38
N ASN A 53 13.89 7.60 -13.82
CA ASN A 53 14.16 6.24 -13.35
C ASN A 53 14.06 6.08 -11.83
N GLU A 54 13.25 6.91 -11.18
CA GLU A 54 13.06 6.90 -9.74
C GLU A 54 11.70 6.29 -9.36
N PRO A 55 11.66 5.37 -8.39
CA PRO A 55 10.41 4.77 -7.97
C PRO A 55 9.51 5.78 -7.24
N TYR A 56 8.19 5.63 -7.39
CA TYR A 56 7.24 6.53 -6.75
C TYR A 56 7.30 6.44 -5.21
N ARG A 57 7.61 7.57 -4.58
CA ARG A 57 7.87 7.68 -3.13
C ARG A 57 6.72 7.25 -2.21
N TYR A 58 5.49 7.46 -2.64
CA TYR A 58 4.28 7.25 -1.81
C TYR A 58 3.51 5.98 -2.21
N ALA A 59 4.20 4.98 -2.75
CA ALA A 59 3.58 3.73 -3.19
C ALA A 59 3.12 2.87 -2.01
N ILE A 60 2.06 2.07 -2.21
CA ILE A 60 1.57 1.15 -1.18
C ILE A 60 2.50 -0.09 -1.13
N PRO A 61 3.21 -0.37 -0.01
CA PRO A 61 4.25 -1.39 0.05
C PRO A 61 3.79 -2.77 -0.43
N ARG A 62 2.64 -3.24 0.06
CA ARG A 62 2.11 -4.57 -0.28
C ARG A 62 1.78 -4.72 -1.76
N SER A 63 1.19 -3.69 -2.37
CA SER A 63 0.86 -3.70 -3.80
C SER A 63 2.14 -3.67 -4.63
N THR A 64 3.09 -2.82 -4.24
CA THR A 64 4.41 -2.70 -4.87
C THR A 64 5.18 -4.01 -4.82
N GLU A 65 5.31 -4.63 -3.65
CA GLU A 65 5.97 -5.92 -3.48
C GLU A 65 5.35 -6.99 -4.39
N THR A 66 4.02 -7.10 -4.41
CA THR A 66 3.33 -8.08 -5.26
C THR A 66 3.64 -7.85 -6.75
N LYS A 67 3.70 -6.59 -7.19
CA LYS A 67 4.02 -6.23 -8.58
C LYS A 67 5.48 -6.55 -8.91
N LEU A 68 6.41 -6.19 -8.03
CA LEU A 68 7.84 -6.45 -8.23
C LEU A 68 8.15 -7.95 -8.21
N VAL A 69 7.57 -8.70 -7.29
CA VAL A 69 7.71 -10.17 -7.25
C VAL A 69 7.18 -10.80 -8.53
N ARG A 70 6.00 -10.38 -9.02
CA ARG A 70 5.47 -10.88 -10.30
C ARG A 70 6.37 -10.54 -11.47
N LEU A 71 6.92 -9.34 -11.51
CA LEU A 71 7.85 -8.91 -12.55
C LEU A 71 9.12 -9.77 -12.52
N ARG A 72 9.72 -9.94 -11.34
CA ARG A 72 10.92 -10.77 -11.14
C ARG A 72 10.70 -12.21 -11.56
N VAL A 73 9.60 -12.84 -11.11
CA VAL A 73 9.28 -14.23 -11.48
C VAL A 73 9.08 -14.36 -12.99
N ARG A 74 8.46 -13.38 -13.64
CA ARG A 74 8.30 -13.38 -15.11
C ARG A 74 9.63 -13.19 -15.84
N ALA A 75 10.54 -12.39 -15.30
CA ALA A 75 11.83 -12.11 -15.92
C ALA A 75 12.86 -13.25 -15.72
N THR A 76 12.88 -13.85 -14.53
CA THR A 76 13.89 -14.86 -14.14
C THR A 76 13.37 -16.29 -14.14
N GLY A 77 12.05 -16.49 -14.09
CA GLY A 77 11.43 -17.81 -13.87
C GLY A 77 11.50 -18.31 -12.43
N GLU A 78 12.21 -17.62 -11.53
CA GLU A 78 12.51 -18.11 -10.19
C GLU A 78 11.60 -17.53 -9.11
N ILE A 79 11.05 -18.42 -8.29
CA ILE A 79 10.26 -18.07 -7.11
C ILE A 79 11.17 -18.16 -5.88
N ARG A 80 11.42 -17.01 -5.23
CA ARG A 80 12.10 -16.96 -3.93
C ARG A 80 11.28 -17.75 -2.91
N ARG A 81 11.83 -18.88 -2.43
CA ARG A 81 11.20 -19.67 -1.37
C ARG A 81 11.11 -18.82 -0.12
N SER A 82 9.90 -18.71 0.41
CA SER A 82 9.59 -17.91 1.59
C SER A 82 8.96 -18.82 2.65
N GLY A 83 9.27 -18.57 3.92
CA GLY A 83 8.73 -19.34 5.05
C GLY A 83 9.78 -20.19 5.75
N PRO A 84 9.40 -20.81 6.89
CA PRO A 84 10.28 -21.67 7.64
C PRO A 84 10.69 -22.90 6.82
N ALA A 85 11.84 -23.48 7.17
CA ALA A 85 12.29 -24.74 6.59
C ALA A 85 11.22 -25.83 6.76
N LYS A 86 11.18 -26.78 5.81
CA LYS A 86 10.23 -27.89 5.84
C LYS A 86 10.31 -28.61 7.20
N GLY A 87 9.19 -28.68 7.91
CA GLY A 87 9.08 -29.33 9.23
C GLY A 87 9.24 -28.41 10.43
N ALA A 88 9.71 -27.17 10.26
CA ALA A 88 9.77 -26.21 11.36
C ALA A 88 8.43 -25.48 11.56
N LYS A 89 7.95 -25.42 12.80
CA LYS A 89 6.71 -24.69 13.14
C LYS A 89 6.98 -23.18 13.09
N ALA A 90 6.14 -22.45 12.37
CA ALA A 90 6.19 -20.99 12.38
C ALA A 90 5.74 -20.46 13.75
N VAL A 91 6.63 -19.76 14.45
CA VAL A 91 6.29 -19.09 15.72
C VAL A 91 5.67 -17.73 15.40
N ALA A 92 4.51 -17.46 15.99
CA ALA A 92 3.85 -16.17 15.83
C ALA A 92 4.57 -15.10 16.65
N ILE A 93 4.82 -13.93 16.05
CA ILE A 93 5.46 -12.80 16.76
C ILE A 93 4.47 -12.16 17.77
N LEU A 94 3.18 -12.10 17.42
CA LEU A 94 2.12 -11.62 18.31
C LEU A 94 1.12 -12.75 18.64
N PRO A 95 0.46 -12.69 19.83
CA PRO A 95 -0.59 -13.63 20.18
C PRO A 95 -1.73 -13.57 19.16
N GLY A 96 -2.17 -14.74 18.67
CA GLY A 96 -3.19 -14.87 17.61
C GLY A 96 -2.68 -14.64 16.17
N GLY A 97 -1.38 -14.41 16.00
CA GLY A 97 -0.71 -14.30 14.71
C GLY A 97 -0.63 -12.87 14.18
N SER A 98 0.46 -12.57 13.47
CA SER A 98 0.69 -11.29 12.82
C SER A 98 1.12 -11.48 11.38
N ARG A 99 1.03 -10.38 10.61
CA ARG A 99 1.66 -10.26 9.30
C ARG A 99 2.65 -9.10 9.35
N THR A 100 3.86 -9.33 8.88
CA THR A 100 4.83 -8.26 8.67
C THR A 100 4.53 -7.57 7.34
N ILE A 101 4.27 -6.27 7.39
CA ILE A 101 4.27 -5.42 6.21
C ILE A 101 5.67 -4.84 6.11
N LYS A 102 6.40 -5.20 5.07
CA LYS A 102 7.71 -4.65 4.78
C LYS A 102 7.57 -3.16 4.45
N SER A 103 8.50 -2.36 4.94
CA SER A 103 8.70 -0.97 4.54
C SER A 103 8.93 -0.88 3.03
N LEU A 104 8.59 0.26 2.46
CA LEU A 104 8.82 0.50 1.05
C LEU A 104 10.33 0.53 0.73
N ASP A 105 11.13 1.08 1.64
CA ASP A 105 12.59 1.12 1.50
C ASP A 105 13.20 -0.28 1.51
N ARG A 106 12.74 -1.17 2.41
CA ARG A 106 13.19 -2.57 2.41
C ARG A 106 12.82 -3.29 1.12
N ILE A 107 11.65 -3.02 0.55
CA ILE A 107 11.23 -3.62 -0.72
C ILE A 107 12.13 -3.15 -1.86
N TYR A 108 12.45 -1.86 -1.92
CA TYR A 108 13.34 -1.31 -2.95
C TYR A 108 14.77 -1.85 -2.80
N ALA A 109 15.30 -1.89 -1.58
CA ALA A 109 16.61 -2.48 -1.32
C ALA A 109 16.67 -3.97 -1.74
N ALA A 110 15.60 -4.74 -1.49
CA ALA A 110 15.55 -6.16 -1.84
C ALA A 110 15.42 -6.46 -3.34
N GLU A 111 15.07 -5.46 -4.16
CA GLU A 111 15.01 -5.57 -5.62
C GLU A 111 16.01 -4.63 -6.29
N GLU A 112 17.02 -4.15 -5.53
CA GLU A 112 18.12 -3.30 -6.02
C GLU A 112 17.67 -2.01 -6.73
N LEU A 113 16.50 -1.49 -6.32
CA LEU A 113 15.95 -0.25 -6.86
C LEU A 113 16.57 0.98 -6.17
N PRO A 114 16.68 2.13 -6.87
CA PRO A 114 17.15 3.37 -6.26
C PRO A 114 16.38 3.70 -4.99
N PRO A 115 17.09 4.12 -3.91
CA PRO A 115 16.44 4.46 -2.66
C PRO A 115 15.51 5.66 -2.85
N ARG A 116 14.49 5.76 -2.01
CA ARG A 116 13.64 6.96 -2.00
C ARG A 116 14.48 8.12 -1.51
N GLN A 117 14.59 9.14 -2.36
CA GLN A 117 15.24 10.39 -1.96
C GLN A 117 14.52 11.01 -0.73
N PRO A 118 15.26 11.77 0.12
CA PRO A 118 14.71 12.39 1.31
C PRO A 118 13.68 13.48 0.97
N LEU A 119 12.76 13.76 1.89
CA LEU A 119 11.71 14.76 1.66
C LEU A 119 12.27 16.18 1.71
N THR A 120 11.96 16.98 0.69
CA THR A 120 12.29 18.42 0.67
C THR A 120 11.35 19.18 1.61
N ALA A 121 11.80 20.31 2.17
CA ALA A 121 10.97 21.14 3.06
C ALA A 121 9.61 21.55 2.44
N GLY A 122 9.56 21.79 1.13
CA GLY A 122 8.30 22.06 0.42
C GLY A 122 7.33 20.87 0.43
N GLU A 123 7.86 19.66 0.23
CA GLU A 123 7.05 18.43 0.26
C GLU A 123 6.53 18.14 1.67
N GLN A 124 7.35 18.39 2.69
CA GLN A 124 6.94 18.26 4.09
C GLN A 124 5.72 19.15 4.40
N ARG A 125 5.71 20.41 3.96
CA ARG A 125 4.55 21.31 4.10
C ARG A 125 3.29 20.75 3.45
N VAL A 126 3.43 20.19 2.24
CA VAL A 126 2.30 19.56 1.52
C VAL A 126 1.78 18.32 2.26
N LEU A 127 2.66 17.51 2.82
CA LEU A 127 2.25 16.32 3.57
C LEU A 127 1.54 16.66 4.88
N GLN A 128 2.01 17.70 5.58
CA GLN A 128 1.32 18.24 6.75
C GLN A 128 -0.08 18.74 6.37
N ALA A 129 -0.19 19.55 5.30
CA ALA A 129 -1.46 20.08 4.82
C ALA A 129 -2.44 19.01 4.27
N THR A 130 -1.95 17.81 3.94
CA THR A 130 -2.75 16.68 3.45
C THR A 130 -2.90 15.57 4.48
N GLU A 131 -2.48 15.82 5.73
CA GLU A 131 -2.54 14.88 6.86
C GLU A 131 -1.93 13.50 6.54
N SER A 132 -0.94 13.47 5.63
CA SER A 132 -0.36 12.24 5.09
C SER A 132 0.99 11.88 5.71
N VAL A 133 1.39 12.60 6.77
CA VAL A 133 2.73 12.48 7.39
C VAL A 133 2.91 11.12 8.07
N SER A 134 1.91 10.68 8.84
CA SER A 134 1.93 9.36 9.51
C SER A 134 2.06 8.23 8.50
N PHE A 135 1.34 8.33 7.38
CA PHE A 135 1.47 7.38 6.27
C PHE A 135 2.89 7.33 5.71
N VAL A 136 3.56 8.48 5.53
CA VAL A 136 4.93 8.49 5.00
C VAL A 136 5.93 7.92 6.01
N ALA A 137 5.77 8.21 7.30
CA ALA A 137 6.57 7.63 8.37
C ALA A 137 6.43 6.10 8.43
N ASP A 138 5.21 5.59 8.23
CA ASP A 138 4.93 4.14 8.13
C ASP A 138 5.64 3.47 6.95
N LEU A 139 5.93 4.20 5.87
CA LEU A 139 6.60 3.63 4.70
C LEU A 139 8.09 3.36 4.94
N ALA A 140 8.71 4.05 5.90
CA ALA A 140 10.13 3.92 6.21
C ALA A 140 10.44 2.72 7.12
N HIS A 141 9.44 2.21 7.86
CA HIS A 141 9.66 1.18 8.88
C HIS A 141 8.81 -0.06 8.61
N ASP A 142 9.39 -1.23 8.91
CA ASP A 142 8.63 -2.48 8.89
C ASP A 142 7.62 -2.47 10.02
N ARG A 143 6.37 -2.88 9.73
CA ARG A 143 5.32 -2.90 10.74
C ARG A 143 4.64 -4.25 10.83
N LEU A 144 4.34 -4.65 12.07
CA LEU A 144 3.57 -5.83 12.36
C LEU A 144 2.10 -5.46 12.43
N VAL A 145 1.28 -6.05 11.58
CA VAL A 145 -0.17 -5.90 11.63
C VAL A 145 -0.77 -7.16 12.22
N PRO A 146 -1.55 -7.07 13.32
CA PRO A 146 -2.20 -8.24 13.89
C PRO A 146 -3.16 -8.85 12.86
N ARG A 147 -3.26 -10.17 12.89
CA ARG A 147 -4.26 -10.86 12.07
C ARG A 147 -5.64 -10.51 12.63
N LYS A 148 -6.55 -10.03 11.78
CA LYS A 148 -7.94 -9.78 12.19
C LYS A 148 -8.54 -11.12 12.64
N MET A 149 -8.80 -11.27 13.93
CA MET A 149 -9.43 -12.48 14.45
C MET A 149 -10.90 -12.50 13.99
N LYS A 150 -11.43 -13.69 13.69
CA LYS A 150 -12.86 -13.86 13.47
C LYS A 150 -13.51 -13.67 14.85
N THR A 151 -14.24 -12.56 15.03
CA THR A 151 -15.03 -12.38 16.25
C THR A 151 -15.95 -13.60 16.39
N PRO A 152 -15.85 -14.37 17.48
CA PRO A 152 -16.79 -15.48 17.69
C PRO A 152 -18.20 -14.89 17.75
N ARG A 153 -19.13 -15.54 17.05
CA ARG A 153 -20.56 -15.21 17.14
C ARG A 153 -20.96 -15.53 18.57
N VAL A 154 -21.29 -14.50 19.35
CA VAL A 154 -21.87 -14.68 20.68
C VAL A 154 -23.22 -15.33 20.46
N GLU A 155 -23.37 -16.60 20.83
CA GLU A 155 -24.66 -17.28 20.91
C GLU A 155 -25.32 -16.77 22.19
N GLU A 156 -26.32 -15.90 22.06
CA GLU A 156 -27.25 -15.57 23.14
C GLU A 156 -27.95 -16.87 23.55
N GLN A 157 -27.61 -17.37 24.73
CA GLN A 157 -28.35 -18.48 25.32
C GLN A 157 -29.71 -17.96 25.79
N PRO A 158 -30.83 -18.61 25.43
CA PRO A 158 -32.14 -18.19 25.89
C PRO A 158 -32.22 -18.39 27.41
N SER A 159 -32.58 -17.31 28.10
CA SER A 159 -32.95 -17.30 29.52
C SER A 159 -34.06 -18.32 29.73
N THR A 160 -33.78 -19.33 30.57
CA THR A 160 -34.80 -20.27 31.05
C THR A 160 -35.51 -19.59 32.23
N ASP A 161 -36.76 -19.21 32.03
CA ASP A 161 -37.77 -19.03 33.08
C ASP A 161 -38.73 -20.23 33.04
#